data_AF-A0ABC9F480-F1
#
_entry.id   AF-A0ABC9F480-F1
#
_cell.length_a   1.000
_cell.length_b   1.000
_cell.length_c   1.000
_cell.angle_alpha   90.00
_cell.angle_beta   90.00
_cell.angle_gamma   90.00
#
_symmetry.space_group_name_H-M   'P 1'
#
loop_
_entity.id
_entity.type
_entity.pdbx_description
1 polymer ?
#
loop_
_entity_poly.entity_id
_entity_poly.type
_entity_poly.pdbx_seq_one_letter_code
_entity_poly.pdbx_strand_id
1 'polypeptide(L)'
;MDSLSSALRQGWLDLASARHSMGSSRVSSTLFDHKEQSAATKLQVVDHSGLKPSESKPHFALSKWSLQEVDVGEQASTEPKLRHRGSATTPDGNHERDATTEDSSTVSDTSNHVQRARSKALSVFGALVSPKLRTAQISFETALELIVELANSRSNMLASFSQLKE
;
A
#
# COMPACT_ATOMS: atom_id res chain seq x y z
N MET A 1 -17.75 12.79 -5.16
CA MET A 1 -17.64 11.86 -6.31
C MET A 1 -16.46 12.22 -7.22
N ASP A 2 -16.19 13.51 -7.46
CA ASP A 2 -15.09 13.93 -8.34
C ASP A 2 -13.70 13.51 -7.85
N SER A 3 -13.46 13.51 -6.53
CA SER A 3 -12.20 13.04 -5.95
C SER A 3 -11.92 11.56 -6.24
N LEU A 4 -12.94 10.70 -6.17
CA LEU A 4 -12.81 9.28 -6.49
C LEU A 4 -12.51 9.09 -7.97
N SER A 5 -13.27 9.76 -8.84
CA SER A 5 -13.05 9.73 -10.29
C SER A 5 -11.66 10.24 -10.66
N SER A 6 -11.18 11.31 -10.00
CA SER A 6 -9.85 11.87 -10.20
C SER A 6 -8.76 10.88 -9.78
N ALA A 7 -8.86 10.31 -8.58
CA ALA A 7 -7.91 9.31 -8.07
C ALA A 7 -7.84 8.09 -9.00
N LEU A 8 -8.99 7.57 -9.47
CA LEU A 8 -9.02 6.46 -10.41
C LEU A 8 -8.38 6.83 -11.76
N ARG A 9 -8.73 7.97 -12.35
CA ARG A 9 -8.15 8.41 -13.64
C ARG A 9 -6.64 8.59 -13.54
N GLN A 10 -6.17 9.23 -12.47
CA GLN A 10 -4.74 9.43 -12.23
C GLN A 10 -4.03 8.09 -12.06
N GLY A 11 -4.60 7.17 -11.26
CA GLY A 11 -4.04 5.83 -11.05
C GLY A 11 -3.92 5.03 -12.34
N TRP A 12 -4.96 5.02 -13.18
CA TRP A 12 -4.93 4.33 -14.47
C TRP A 12 -3.94 4.95 -15.47
N LEU A 13 -3.86 6.28 -15.52
CA LEU A 13 -2.92 6.99 -16.40
C LEU A 13 -1.46 6.72 -16.00
N ASP A 14 -1.16 6.77 -14.71
CA ASP A 14 0.18 6.49 -14.20
C ASP A 14 0.54 5.01 -14.34
N LEU A 15 -0.41 4.09 -14.15
CA LEU A 15 -0.21 2.68 -14.43
C LEU A 15 0.11 2.42 -15.92
N ALA A 16 -0.61 3.08 -16.84
CA ALA A 16 -0.31 2.99 -18.27
C ALA A 16 1.08 3.54 -18.60
N SER A 17 1.47 4.66 -17.98
CA SER A 17 2.81 5.25 -18.11
C SER A 17 3.91 4.32 -17.56
N ALA A 18 3.66 3.64 -16.45
CA ALA A 18 4.54 2.63 -15.89
C ALA A 18 4.69 1.43 -16.84
N ARG A 19 3.59 0.94 -17.41
CA ARG A 19 3.62 -0.15 -18.42
C ARG A 19 4.44 0.23 -19.65
N HIS A 20 4.30 1.45 -20.14
CA HIS A 20 5.06 1.94 -21.28
C HIS A 20 6.57 1.99 -20.99
N SER A 21 6.96 2.52 -19.83
CA SER A 21 8.37 2.66 -19.45
C SER A 21 9.04 1.35 -19.02
N MET A 22 8.32 0.48 -18.31
CA MET A 22 8.88 -0.79 -17.80
C MET A 22 8.77 -1.93 -18.82
N GLY A 23 7.88 -1.82 -19.80
CA GLY A 23 7.57 -2.86 -20.77
C GLY A 23 6.35 -3.70 -20.34
N SER A 24 5.54 -4.11 -21.32
CA SER A 24 4.28 -4.84 -21.10
C SER A 24 4.46 -6.18 -20.38
N SER A 25 5.60 -6.85 -20.55
CA SER A 25 5.92 -8.11 -19.88
C SER A 25 6.09 -7.95 -18.36
N ARG A 26 6.62 -6.80 -17.91
CA ARG A 26 6.90 -6.54 -16.49
C ARG A 26 5.70 -6.01 -15.71
N VAL A 27 4.73 -5.40 -16.36
CA VAL A 27 3.49 -4.92 -15.72
C VAL A 27 2.32 -5.54 -16.49
N SER A 28 2.25 -6.87 -16.41
CA SER A 28 1.25 -7.70 -17.07
C SER A 28 0.26 -8.27 -16.06
N SER A 29 -0.98 -8.47 -16.48
CA SER A 29 -1.98 -9.15 -15.65
C SER A 29 -1.58 -10.60 -15.30
N THR A 30 -0.74 -11.20 -16.14
CA THR A 30 -0.20 -12.56 -15.95
C THR A 30 0.90 -12.65 -14.90
N LEU A 31 1.41 -11.53 -14.37
CA LEU A 31 2.30 -11.53 -13.20
C LEU A 31 1.51 -11.56 -11.88
N PHE A 32 0.21 -11.27 -11.92
CA PHE A 32 -0.69 -11.47 -10.78
C PHE A 32 -1.08 -12.95 -10.62
N ASP A 33 -0.35 -13.87 -11.24
CA ASP A 33 -0.75 -15.27 -11.44
C ASP A 33 -0.41 -16.18 -10.25
N HIS A 34 -1.46 -16.89 -9.82
CA HIS A 34 -1.64 -18.10 -9.00
C HIS A 34 -0.87 -18.36 -7.69
N LYS A 35 0.10 -17.55 -7.26
CA LYS A 35 0.67 -17.71 -5.90
C LYS A 35 -0.24 -17.04 -4.87
N GLU A 36 -0.59 -17.77 -3.82
CA GLU A 36 -1.30 -17.19 -2.67
C GLU A 36 -0.44 -16.06 -2.08
N GLN A 37 -0.95 -14.84 -2.14
CA GLN A 37 -0.33 -13.68 -1.53
C GLN A 37 -1.30 -13.08 -0.53
N SER A 38 -0.81 -12.80 0.67
CA SER A 38 -1.57 -12.06 1.67
C SER A 38 -1.88 -10.66 1.13
N ALA A 39 -3.15 -10.27 1.14
CA ALA A 39 -3.56 -8.95 0.71
C ALA A 39 -2.95 -7.89 1.62
N ALA A 40 -2.23 -6.94 1.03
CA ALA A 40 -1.65 -5.81 1.75
C ALA A 40 -2.71 -4.92 2.42
N THR A 41 -3.92 -4.89 1.86
CA THR A 41 -5.05 -4.14 2.40
C THR A 41 -6.26 -5.07 2.49
N LYS A 42 -6.89 -5.10 3.66
CA LYS A 42 -8.09 -5.92 3.92
C LYS A 42 -9.26 -5.02 4.33
N LEU A 43 -10.46 -5.43 3.96
CA LEU A 43 -11.70 -4.78 4.36
C LEU A 43 -12.30 -5.59 5.51
N GLN A 44 -12.60 -4.92 6.62
CA GLN A 44 -13.28 -5.51 7.76
C GLN A 44 -14.69 -4.92 7.88
N VAL A 45 -15.66 -5.79 8.14
CA VAL A 45 -16.99 -5.36 8.57
C VAL A 45 -16.98 -5.30 10.08
N VAL A 46 -17.22 -4.12 10.63
CA VAL A 46 -17.31 -3.88 12.07
C VAL A 46 -18.77 -4.01 12.46
N ASP A 47 -19.08 -5.11 13.15
CA ASP A 47 -20.39 -5.30 13.76
C ASP A 47 -20.44 -4.57 15.11
N HIS A 48 -21.49 -3.77 15.32
CA HIS A 48 -21.73 -3.14 16.61
C HIS A 48 -22.42 -4.14 17.54
N SER A 49 -21.65 -4.69 18.49
CA SER A 49 -22.12 -5.65 19.48
C SER A 49 -23.18 -5.03 20.41
N GLY A 50 -24.45 -5.36 20.18
CA GLY A 50 -25.56 -4.99 21.08
C GLY A 50 -26.89 -4.69 20.41
N LEU A 51 -26.93 -4.51 19.09
CA LEU A 51 -28.17 -4.27 18.34
C LEU A 51 -28.66 -5.58 17.70
N LYS A 52 -29.98 -5.76 17.62
CA LYS A 52 -30.57 -6.93 16.92
C LYS A 52 -30.06 -6.98 15.47
N PRO A 53 -29.93 -8.16 14.84
CA PRO A 53 -29.52 -8.27 13.43
C PRO A 53 -30.39 -7.44 12.46
N SER A 54 -31.63 -7.12 12.85
CA SER A 54 -32.55 -6.27 12.10
C SER A 54 -32.20 -4.77 12.14
N GLU A 55 -31.36 -4.34 13.07
CA GLU A 55 -30.94 -2.94 13.30
C GLU A 55 -29.43 -2.73 13.08
N SER A 56 -28.66 -3.82 12.88
CA SER A 56 -27.22 -3.74 12.68
C SER A 56 -26.89 -3.08 11.35
N LYS A 57 -26.24 -1.93 11.45
CA LYS A 57 -25.78 -1.14 10.32
C LYS A 57 -24.35 -1.59 9.97
N PRO A 58 -24.11 -2.18 8.79
CA PRO A 58 -22.78 -2.63 8.42
C PRO A 58 -21.86 -1.42 8.29
N HIS A 59 -20.77 -1.43 9.06
CA HIS A 59 -19.70 -0.44 8.99
C HIS A 59 -18.44 -1.07 8.42
N PHE A 60 -17.85 -0.43 7.42
CA PHE A 60 -16.68 -0.93 6.71
C PHE A 60 -15.43 -0.18 7.18
N ALA A 61 -14.44 -0.92 7.66
CA ALA A 61 -13.14 -0.40 8.05
C ALA A 61 -12.04 -0.98 7.16
N LEU A 62 -11.08 -0.14 6.76
CA LEU A 62 -9.96 -0.56 5.93
C LEU A 62 -8.73 -0.79 6.81
N SER A 63 -8.22 -2.02 6.86
CA SER A 63 -6.94 -2.31 7.51
C SER A 63 -5.85 -2.35 6.44
N LYS A 64 -4.97 -1.35 6.46
CA LYS A 64 -3.86 -1.22 5.51
C LYS A 64 -2.58 -1.79 6.09
N TRP A 65 -1.77 -2.42 5.24
CA TRP A 65 -0.41 -2.86 5.52
C TRP A 65 -0.28 -3.76 6.77
N SER A 66 -1.25 -4.66 6.97
CA SER A 66 -1.36 -5.46 8.19
C SER A 66 -0.04 -6.17 8.51
N LEU A 67 0.54 -5.88 9.68
CA LEU A 67 1.69 -6.58 10.25
C LEU A 67 1.30 -8.05 10.51
N GLN A 68 1.51 -8.91 9.54
CA GLN A 68 1.64 -10.34 9.81
C GLN A 68 2.70 -10.87 8.88
N GLU A 69 3.94 -10.48 9.13
CA GLU A 69 5.09 -11.19 8.61
C GLU A 69 5.32 -12.40 9.52
N VAL A 70 4.96 -13.59 9.04
CA VAL A 70 5.63 -14.80 9.50
C VAL A 70 6.99 -14.74 8.84
N ASP A 71 8.00 -14.39 9.62
CA ASP A 71 9.38 -14.33 9.19
C ASP A 71 9.85 -15.75 8.85
N VAL A 72 9.83 -16.08 7.56
CA VAL A 72 10.47 -17.28 7.03
C VAL A 72 11.59 -16.84 6.10
N GLY A 73 12.75 -16.68 6.71
CA GLY A 73 14.05 -16.78 6.06
C GLY A 73 14.45 -15.56 5.24
N GLU A 74 15.19 -14.66 5.88
CA GLU A 74 16.18 -13.83 5.21
C GLU A 74 17.12 -14.71 4.36
N GLN A 75 16.83 -14.84 3.07
CA GLN A 75 17.88 -15.15 2.10
C GLN A 75 18.42 -13.83 1.58
N ALA A 76 19.67 -13.58 1.96
CA ALA A 76 20.50 -12.47 1.56
C ALA A 76 20.30 -12.13 0.07
N SER A 77 19.71 -10.96 -0.17
CA SER A 77 19.71 -10.33 -1.48
C SER A 77 21.16 -10.02 -1.86
N THR A 78 21.77 -10.88 -2.67
CA THR A 78 23.01 -10.55 -3.39
C THR A 78 22.78 -9.28 -4.20
N GLU A 79 23.32 -8.17 -3.71
CA GLU A 79 23.32 -6.89 -4.41
C GLU A 79 23.98 -7.06 -5.79
N PRO A 80 23.32 -6.68 -6.90
CA PRO A 80 24.00 -6.60 -8.19
C PRO A 80 24.93 -5.39 -8.15
N LYS A 81 26.20 -5.65 -7.84
CA LYS A 81 27.29 -4.68 -7.85
C LYS A 81 27.38 -4.02 -9.23
N LEU A 82 26.91 -2.76 -9.32
CA LEU A 82 27.09 -1.92 -10.50
C LEU A 82 28.59 -1.76 -10.77
N ARG A 83 29.04 -2.19 -11.95
CA ARG A 83 30.44 -2.05 -12.36
C ARG A 83 30.72 -0.57 -12.65
N HIS A 84 31.31 0.13 -11.68
CA HIS A 84 31.95 1.42 -11.93
C HIS A 84 33.19 1.22 -12.82
N ARG A 85 33.27 1.97 -13.91
CA ARG A 85 34.41 1.97 -14.85
C ARG A 85 35.32 3.17 -14.55
N GLY A 86 36.50 2.90 -13.97
CA GLY A 86 37.64 3.83 -13.75
C GLY A 86 37.44 4.79 -12.56
N SER A 87 38.38 5.08 -11.66
CA SER A 87 39.85 5.00 -11.62
C SER A 87 40.32 4.86 -10.15
N ALA A 88 41.53 4.33 -9.91
CA ALA A 88 42.19 4.14 -8.61
C ALA A 88 42.27 5.45 -7.77
N THR A 89 42.33 5.50 -6.42
CA THR A 89 43.37 4.97 -5.50
C THR A 89 42.95 5.19 -4.01
N THR A 90 43.02 4.14 -3.16
CA THR A 90 43.33 4.01 -1.68
C THR A 90 42.72 4.88 -0.53
N PRO A 91 42.73 4.39 0.75
CA PRO A 91 41.70 4.58 1.78
C PRO A 91 42.11 5.38 3.06
N ASP A 92 41.12 5.79 3.87
CA ASP A 92 41.08 6.02 5.34
C ASP A 92 39.87 6.94 5.65
N GLY A 93 39.09 6.91 6.73
CA GLY A 93 39.04 6.15 7.97
C GLY A 93 37.91 6.74 8.85
N ASN A 94 37.47 5.96 9.84
CA ASN A 94 36.80 6.35 11.10
C ASN A 94 35.27 6.55 11.19
N HIS A 95 34.71 5.64 11.99
CA HIS A 95 33.51 5.73 12.82
C HIS A 95 33.41 7.05 13.59
N GLU A 96 32.18 7.56 13.74
CA GLU A 96 31.69 8.04 15.03
C GLU A 96 30.14 8.00 15.04
N ARG A 97 29.60 7.27 16.01
CA ARG A 97 28.18 7.27 16.36
C ARG A 97 28.01 8.38 17.40
N ASP A 98 26.98 9.19 17.29
CA ASP A 98 26.45 9.85 18.48
C ASP A 98 24.93 9.83 18.48
N ALA A 99 24.41 9.48 19.65
CA ALA A 99 23.02 9.22 19.94
C ALA A 99 22.49 10.39 20.76
N THR A 100 21.42 11.02 20.28
CA THR A 100 20.48 11.74 21.15
C THR A 100 19.06 11.49 20.65
N THR A 101 18.37 10.64 21.38
CA THR A 101 16.93 10.36 21.28
C THR A 101 16.20 11.27 22.23
N GLU A 102 15.07 11.84 21.78
CA GLU A 102 13.87 12.34 22.50
C GLU A 102 13.23 13.39 21.55
N ASP A 103 11.99 13.37 21.08
CA ASP A 103 10.74 12.69 21.44
C ASP A 103 9.81 12.83 20.20
N SER A 104 9.73 11.80 19.34
CA SER A 104 8.81 11.77 18.17
C SER A 104 8.75 10.40 17.47
N SER A 105 8.86 9.29 18.20
CA SER A 105 9.16 7.97 17.60
C SER A 105 7.94 7.18 17.09
N THR A 106 6.72 7.48 17.52
CA THR A 106 5.57 6.61 17.19
C THR A 106 5.02 6.82 15.77
N VAL A 107 5.07 8.05 15.25
CA VAL A 107 4.58 8.39 13.90
C VAL A 107 5.64 8.10 12.84
N SER A 108 6.92 8.25 13.17
CA SER A 108 8.03 7.97 12.24
C SER A 108 8.16 6.47 11.97
N ASP A 109 8.06 5.62 12.99
CA ASP A 109 8.20 4.17 12.85
C ASP A 109 7.07 3.54 12.01
N THR A 110 5.84 4.01 12.21
CA THR A 110 4.68 3.55 11.42
C THR A 110 4.75 3.99 9.96
N SER A 111 5.15 5.24 9.70
CA SER A 111 5.34 5.75 8.32
C SER A 111 6.45 4.99 7.58
N ASN A 112 7.58 4.74 8.25
CA ASN A 112 8.70 3.97 7.71
C ASN A 112 8.29 2.53 7.36
N HIS A 113 7.52 1.89 8.24
CA HIS A 113 7.00 0.54 8.01
C HIS A 113 6.09 0.47 6.78
N VAL A 114 5.15 1.41 6.65
CA VAL A 114 4.24 1.47 5.49
C VAL A 114 5.01 1.65 4.18
N GLN A 115 6.03 2.52 4.15
CA GLN A 115 6.86 2.70 2.96
C GLN A 115 7.66 1.44 2.60
N ARG A 116 8.16 0.71 3.61
CA ARG A 116 8.84 -0.57 3.39
C ARG A 116 7.88 -1.62 2.81
N ALA A 117 6.68 -1.73 3.37
CA ALA A 117 5.66 -2.68 2.91
C ALA A 117 5.20 -2.36 1.48
N ARG A 118 4.98 -1.07 1.15
CA ARG A 118 4.72 -0.60 -0.22
C ARG A 118 5.83 -1.02 -1.19
N SER A 119 7.08 -0.78 -0.81
CA SER A 119 8.25 -1.14 -1.62
C SER A 119 8.35 -2.64 -1.82
N LYS A 120 8.09 -3.43 -0.78
CA LYS A 120 8.05 -4.91 -0.83
C LYS A 120 6.96 -5.40 -1.79
N ALA A 121 5.75 -4.84 -1.72
CA ALA A 121 4.66 -5.19 -2.62
C ALA A 121 4.99 -4.88 -4.09
N LEU A 122 5.73 -3.79 -4.36
CA LEU A 122 6.15 -3.43 -5.71
C LEU A 122 7.37 -4.22 -6.23
N SER A 123 8.12 -4.88 -5.35
CA SER A 123 9.33 -5.65 -5.73
C SER A 123 9.05 -6.78 -6.73
N VAL A 124 7.80 -7.26 -6.79
CA VAL A 124 7.33 -8.26 -7.76
C VAL A 124 7.51 -7.81 -9.22
N PHE A 125 7.63 -6.50 -9.46
CA PHE A 125 7.86 -5.91 -10.77
C PHE A 125 9.35 -5.71 -11.11
N GLY A 126 10.25 -6.17 -10.23
CA GLY A 126 11.71 -6.08 -10.36
C GLY A 126 12.35 -4.98 -9.51
N ALA A 127 13.68 -4.92 -9.52
CA ALA A 127 14.46 -3.99 -8.69
C ALA A 127 14.29 -2.51 -9.07
N LEU A 128 13.95 -2.22 -10.33
CA LEU A 128 13.79 -0.86 -10.85
C LEU A 128 12.31 -0.57 -11.12
N VAL A 129 11.57 -0.25 -10.05
CA VAL A 129 10.17 0.14 -10.15
C VAL A 129 10.04 1.59 -10.61
N SER A 130 9.26 1.81 -11.67
CA SER A 130 8.99 3.15 -12.19
C SER A 130 8.36 4.05 -11.12
N PRO A 131 8.77 5.33 -10.99
CA PRO A 131 8.07 6.30 -10.15
C PRO A 131 6.57 6.37 -10.43
N LYS A 132 6.17 6.17 -11.70
CA LYS A 132 4.77 6.14 -12.12
C LYS A 132 3.99 4.96 -11.54
N LEU A 133 4.65 3.82 -11.32
CA LEU A 133 3.98 2.68 -10.67
C LEU A 133 3.73 2.97 -9.19
N ARG A 134 4.66 3.67 -8.53
CA ARG A 134 4.49 4.14 -7.14
C ARG A 134 3.36 5.16 -7.01
N THR A 135 3.28 6.13 -7.92
CA THR A 135 2.17 7.11 -7.90
C THR A 135 0.83 6.46 -8.22
N ALA A 136 0.80 5.47 -9.11
CA ALA A 136 -0.40 4.67 -9.37
C ALA A 136 -0.86 3.91 -8.11
N GLN A 137 0.05 3.25 -7.38
CA GLN A 137 -0.26 2.57 -6.12
C GLN A 137 -0.93 3.52 -5.11
N ILE A 138 -0.34 4.71 -4.88
CA ILE A 138 -0.89 5.71 -3.96
C ILE A 138 -2.28 6.17 -4.42
N SER A 139 -2.46 6.42 -5.73
CA SER A 139 -3.75 6.84 -6.28
C SER A 139 -4.85 5.79 -6.05
N PHE A 140 -4.54 4.51 -6.23
CA PHE A 140 -5.48 3.43 -5.94
C PHE A 140 -5.73 3.23 -4.44
N GLU A 141 -4.73 3.43 -3.58
CA GLU A 141 -4.93 3.43 -2.13
C GLU A 141 -5.90 4.52 -1.67
N THR A 142 -5.78 5.73 -2.23
CA THR A 142 -6.72 6.83 -1.96
C THR A 142 -8.11 6.51 -2.53
N ALA A 143 -8.19 5.93 -3.72
CA ALA A 143 -9.47 5.51 -4.29
C ALA A 143 -10.19 4.48 -3.40
N LEU A 144 -9.45 3.54 -2.79
CA LEU A 144 -10.01 2.58 -1.84
C LEU A 144 -10.57 3.25 -0.57
N GLU A 145 -9.87 4.22 -0.01
CA GLU A 145 -10.38 5.00 1.14
C GLU A 145 -11.71 5.68 0.80
N LEU A 146 -11.76 6.35 -0.36
CA LEU A 146 -12.95 7.05 -0.83
C LEU A 146 -14.12 6.09 -1.12
N ILE A 147 -13.84 4.88 -1.62
CA ILE A 147 -14.86 3.85 -1.86
C ILE A 147 -15.44 3.36 -0.52
N VAL A 148 -14.60 3.13 0.48
CA VAL A 148 -15.04 2.70 1.83
C VAL A 148 -15.88 3.80 2.49
N GLU A 149 -15.45 5.05 2.41
CA GLU A 149 -16.21 6.20 2.90
C GLU A 149 -17.57 6.31 2.21
N LEU A 150 -17.61 6.15 0.89
CA LEU A 150 -18.85 6.15 0.11
C LEU A 150 -19.77 4.98 0.50
N ALA A 151 -19.22 3.78 0.70
CA ALA A 151 -19.97 2.60 1.12
C ALA A 151 -20.59 2.79 2.50
N ASN A 152 -19.82 3.32 3.46
CA ASN A 152 -20.29 3.70 4.78
C ASN A 152 -21.40 4.75 4.68
N SER A 153 -21.21 5.82 3.91
CA SER A 153 -22.22 6.87 3.72
C SER A 153 -23.53 6.31 3.15
N ARG A 154 -23.45 5.37 2.20
CA ARG A 154 -24.62 4.68 1.64
C ARG A 154 -25.30 3.77 2.66
N SER A 155 -24.53 3.00 3.42
CA SER A 155 -25.03 2.17 4.52
C SER A 155 -25.80 3.02 5.55
N ASN A 156 -25.24 4.17 5.93
CA ASN A 156 -25.90 5.13 6.82
C ASN A 156 -27.25 5.61 6.26
N MET A 157 -27.27 6.05 5.00
CA MET A 157 -28.48 6.59 4.36
C MET A 157 -29.59 5.53 4.29
N LEU A 158 -29.25 4.30 3.88
CA LEU A 158 -30.22 3.21 3.79
C LEU A 158 -30.77 2.81 5.17
N ALA A 159 -29.92 2.76 6.20
CA ALA A 159 -30.35 2.48 7.57
C ALA A 159 -31.33 3.54 8.09
N SER A 160 -31.03 4.83 7.89
CA SER A 160 -31.93 5.93 8.27
C SER A 160 -33.26 5.88 7.51
N PHE A 161 -33.25 5.52 6.22
CA PHE A 161 -34.48 5.37 5.45
C PHE A 161 -35.37 4.23 5.95
N SER A 162 -34.77 3.09 6.32
CA SER A 162 -35.51 1.98 6.90
C SER A 162 -36.15 2.34 8.24
N GLN A 163 -35.46 3.09 9.10
CA GLN A 163 -35.99 3.55 10.39
C GLN A 163 -37.19 4.51 10.27
N LEU A 164 -37.29 5.25 9.17
CA LEU A 164 -38.42 6.17 8.93
C LEU A 164 -39.68 5.47 8.40
N LYS A 165 -39.55 4.21 7.95
CA LYS A 165 -40.65 3.46 7.34
C LYS A 165 -41.38 2.55 8.35
N GLU A 166 -40.79 2.34 9.52
CA GLU A 166 -41.47 1.75 10.69
C GLU A 166 -42.21 2.83 11.49
#